data_AF-A0A1A8BVI6-F1
#
_entry.id   AF-A0A1A8BVI6-F1
#
_cell.length_a   1.000
_cell.length_b   1.000
_cell.length_c   1.000
_cell.angle_alpha   90.00
_cell.angle_beta   90.00
_cell.angle_gamma   90.00
#
_symmetry.space_group_name_H-M   'P 1'
#
loop_
_entity.id
_entity.type
_entity.pdbx_description
1 polymer ?
#
loop_
_entity_poly.entity_id
_entity_poly.type
_entity_poly.pdbx_seq_one_letter_code
_entity_poly.pdbx_strand_id
1 'polypeptide(L)'
;MANNTADHPPGNSVAEGNHDGDFGVTMEELKSLMELRSAEAVSKIQEKFGDVQGICRLLKTSVIEGLSGNPVDLEKRHSAFGKNFIPPKKSKTFLQLVWEALQDVTLIILEIAAIISLCLSFYHPPGGNAEACGQAAGGVEDEGESQAGWIEGAAILFSVIIVVLVTAFNDWSKEKQFRGLQSRIEEEQKLTVCRQGQVIQIPVAEIVVGDIAQIMYGDVLPADGILIQGSDLKLDESSLTGESDQVRKSLEKDPMLLSGTKVMEGCGKMVVSAVGLNSQTGIILTLLSTSEHNEEKKAKKSKKQGPPENRNKAKTQDGVALEIQPLKCEEAAELEEKAEVKQVKKVNVTKKEKSVLQGKLTRLAVQIGKAGLFMSTLTVIILIVYFAIDTFGIQGRPWLVECLPIYIQYFVKFFIIGVTVLVVAVPEGLPLAVTISLAYSVKKMMKDNNLVRHLDACETMGNATAICSDKTGTLTMNRMTVVQA
;
A
#
# COMPACT_ATOMS: atom_id res chain seq x y z
N MET A 1 -31.54 43.25 -57.53
CA MET A 1 -31.89 44.38 -56.66
C MET A 1 -32.56 43.83 -55.42
N ALA A 2 -32.08 44.29 -54.26
CA ALA A 2 -32.62 44.17 -52.90
C ALA A 2 -32.94 42.77 -52.33
N ASN A 3 -32.20 42.36 -51.30
CA ASN A 3 -32.77 41.54 -50.24
C ASN A 3 -32.31 42.10 -48.89
N ASN A 4 -33.29 42.40 -48.04
CA ASN A 4 -33.15 43.15 -46.79
C ASN A 4 -32.53 42.31 -45.68
N THR A 5 -31.59 42.95 -44.99
CA THR A 5 -31.06 42.65 -43.66
C THR A 5 -32.15 42.80 -42.60
N ALA A 6 -32.22 41.85 -41.66
CA ALA A 6 -32.99 41.98 -40.42
C ALA A 6 -32.05 41.78 -39.22
N ASP A 7 -32.20 42.69 -38.27
CA ASP A 7 -31.32 43.03 -37.16
C ASP A 7 -31.16 41.96 -36.06
N HIS A 8 -29.95 41.95 -35.47
CA HIS A 8 -29.64 41.42 -34.14
C HIS A 8 -30.14 42.38 -33.04
N PRO A 9 -30.61 41.88 -31.88
CA PRO A 9 -30.63 42.68 -30.65
C PRO A 9 -29.32 42.52 -29.85
N PRO A 10 -28.89 43.55 -29.10
CA PRO A 10 -27.55 43.66 -28.53
C PRO A 10 -27.39 42.90 -27.21
N GLY A 11 -26.13 42.54 -26.92
CA GLY A 11 -25.71 41.76 -25.76
C GLY A 11 -25.95 42.45 -24.42
N ASN A 12 -26.22 41.61 -23.42
CA ASN A 12 -26.07 41.96 -22.02
C ASN A 12 -24.71 41.45 -21.54
N SER A 13 -23.83 42.39 -21.26
CA SER A 13 -22.53 42.20 -20.62
C SER A 13 -22.71 41.82 -19.16
N VAL A 14 -22.31 40.61 -18.77
CA VAL A 14 -22.15 40.20 -17.37
C VAL A 14 -20.76 39.63 -17.18
N ALA A 15 -19.94 40.43 -16.47
CA ALA A 15 -18.73 40.10 -15.73
C ALA A 15 -17.80 39.01 -16.30
N GLU A 16 -16.73 39.44 -16.98
CA GLU A 16 -15.54 38.64 -17.23
C GLU A 16 -14.87 38.25 -15.90
N GLY A 17 -15.08 37.00 -15.48
CA GLY A 17 -14.17 36.31 -14.57
C GLY A 17 -12.96 35.79 -15.35
N ASN A 18 -11.80 35.78 -14.71
CA ASN A 18 -10.49 35.35 -15.25
C ASN A 18 -10.55 33.91 -15.84
N HIS A 19 -10.99 33.75 -17.08
CA HIS A 19 -11.01 32.47 -17.79
C HIS A 19 -9.66 32.29 -18.53
N ASP A 20 -8.61 31.97 -17.78
CA ASP A 20 -7.33 31.55 -18.35
C ASP A 20 -7.46 30.10 -18.86
N GLY A 21 -8.02 29.93 -20.06
CA GLY A 21 -8.11 28.63 -20.70
C GLY A 21 -9.02 28.57 -21.93
N ASP A 22 -8.75 27.60 -22.80
CA ASP A 22 -9.59 27.24 -23.97
C ASP A 22 -10.98 26.73 -23.52
N PHE A 23 -11.19 26.46 -22.21
CA PHE A 23 -12.43 25.99 -21.59
C PHE A 23 -13.00 27.05 -20.64
N GLY A 24 -14.34 27.14 -20.55
CA GLY A 24 -15.02 28.11 -19.70
C GLY A 24 -15.08 27.76 -18.20
N VAL A 25 -14.35 26.73 -17.76
CA VAL A 25 -14.27 26.27 -16.36
C VAL A 25 -12.84 25.87 -16.03
N THR A 26 -12.41 26.19 -14.81
CA THR A 26 -11.08 25.81 -14.29
C THR A 26 -11.13 24.46 -13.55
N MET A 27 -9.96 23.83 -13.35
CA MET A 27 -9.85 22.59 -12.58
C MET A 27 -10.30 22.79 -11.13
N GLU A 28 -9.87 23.87 -10.49
CA GLU A 28 -10.14 24.17 -9.09
C GLU A 28 -11.64 24.33 -8.84
N GLU A 29 -12.37 24.93 -9.80
CA GLU A 29 -13.82 25.08 -9.72
C GLU A 29 -14.53 23.74 -9.76
N LEU A 30 -14.17 22.86 -10.70
CA LEU A 30 -14.74 21.51 -10.78
C LEU A 30 -14.41 20.69 -9.53
N LYS A 31 -13.20 20.83 -9.00
CA LYS A 31 -12.79 20.16 -7.76
C LYS A 31 -13.61 20.63 -6.57
N SER A 32 -13.77 21.94 -6.40
CA SER A 32 -14.60 22.52 -5.32
C SER A 32 -16.07 22.12 -5.43
N LEU A 33 -16.56 21.94 -6.66
CA LEU A 33 -17.93 21.49 -6.90
C LEU A 33 -18.14 20.06 -6.39
N MET A 34 -17.16 19.17 -6.57
CA MET A 34 -17.24 17.78 -6.10
C MET A 34 -17.13 17.62 -4.57
N GLU A 35 -16.73 18.67 -3.85
CA GLU A 35 -16.72 18.69 -2.38
C GLU A 35 -18.13 18.91 -1.81
N LEU A 36 -19.02 19.58 -2.56
CA LEU A 36 -20.38 19.84 -2.15
C LEU A 36 -21.27 18.58 -2.23
N ARG A 37 -22.36 18.59 -1.46
CA ARG A 37 -23.32 17.48 -1.38
C ARG A 37 -24.75 17.97 -1.48
N SER A 38 -25.60 17.10 -2.03
CA SER A 38 -27.05 17.25 -2.00
C SER A 38 -27.54 18.65 -2.48
N ALA A 39 -28.38 19.33 -1.70
CA ALA A 39 -28.99 20.61 -2.07
C ALA A 39 -27.98 21.76 -2.27
N GLU A 40 -26.84 21.73 -1.56
CA GLU A 40 -25.79 22.74 -1.73
C GLU A 40 -25.14 22.63 -3.10
N ALA A 41 -24.88 21.40 -3.57
CA ALA A 41 -24.34 21.15 -4.90
C ALA A 41 -25.32 21.61 -5.98
N VAL A 42 -26.61 21.30 -5.86
CA VAL A 42 -27.65 21.72 -6.80
C VAL A 42 -27.73 23.25 -6.88
N SER A 43 -27.74 23.93 -5.73
CA SER A 43 -27.79 25.40 -5.66
C SER A 43 -26.57 26.02 -6.33
N LYS A 44 -25.38 25.46 -6.11
CA LYS A 44 -24.14 25.97 -6.72
C LYS A 44 -24.09 25.75 -8.23
N ILE A 45 -24.59 24.62 -8.73
CA ILE A 45 -24.71 24.34 -10.17
C ILE A 45 -25.64 25.37 -10.80
N GLN A 46 -26.79 25.62 -10.19
CA GLN A 46 -27.79 26.57 -10.69
C GLN A 46 -27.27 28.01 -10.70
N GLU A 47 -26.59 28.44 -9.63
CA GLU A 47 -26.08 29.81 -9.49
C GLU A 47 -24.95 30.11 -10.49
N LYS A 48 -23.99 29.18 -10.62
CA LYS A 48 -22.74 29.44 -11.36
C LYS A 48 -22.78 28.97 -12.82
N PHE A 49 -23.46 27.86 -13.08
CA PHE A 49 -23.46 27.20 -14.38
C PHE A 49 -24.85 27.19 -15.04
N GLY A 50 -25.89 27.61 -14.33
CA GLY A 50 -27.27 27.61 -14.78
C GLY A 50 -27.91 26.22 -14.73
N ASP A 51 -27.30 25.21 -15.33
CA ASP A 51 -27.76 23.82 -15.29
C ASP A 51 -26.59 22.87 -15.61
N VAL A 52 -26.78 21.55 -15.45
CA VAL A 52 -25.82 20.52 -15.85
C VAL A 52 -25.46 20.65 -17.34
N GLN A 53 -26.42 21.03 -18.18
CA GLN A 53 -26.17 21.34 -19.60
C GLN A 53 -25.27 22.56 -19.82
N GLY A 54 -25.26 23.52 -18.88
CA GLY A 54 -24.34 24.65 -18.88
C GLY A 54 -22.90 24.19 -18.67
N ILE A 55 -22.67 23.27 -17.73
CA ILE A 55 -21.35 22.65 -17.51
C ILE A 55 -20.87 21.93 -18.77
N CYS A 56 -21.73 21.13 -19.41
CA CYS A 56 -21.39 20.47 -20.67
C CYS A 56 -21.00 21.46 -21.77
N ARG A 57 -21.72 22.60 -21.90
CA ARG A 57 -21.38 23.66 -22.86
C ARG A 57 -20.03 24.30 -22.58
N LEU A 58 -19.71 24.58 -21.32
CA LEU A 58 -18.43 25.18 -20.93
C LEU A 58 -17.25 24.20 -21.13
N LEU A 59 -17.49 22.90 -20.95
CA LEU A 59 -16.54 21.82 -21.25
C LEU A 59 -16.49 21.45 -22.75
N LYS A 60 -17.23 22.14 -23.61
CA LYS A 60 -17.36 21.87 -25.05
C LYS A 60 -17.75 20.42 -25.35
N THR A 61 -18.63 19.84 -24.52
CA THR A 61 -19.16 18.47 -24.66
C THR A 61 -20.65 18.51 -25.01
N SER A 62 -21.07 17.69 -25.97
CA SER A 62 -22.50 17.49 -26.24
C SER A 62 -23.09 16.45 -25.29
N VAL A 63 -24.27 16.72 -24.71
CA VAL A 63 -24.98 15.79 -23.81
C VAL A 63 -25.37 14.47 -24.51
N ILE A 64 -25.58 14.53 -25.83
CA ILE A 64 -26.08 13.41 -26.63
C ILE A 64 -24.93 12.73 -27.37
N GLU A 65 -24.04 13.51 -27.98
CA GLU A 65 -22.95 12.99 -28.81
C GLU A 65 -21.65 12.77 -28.04
N GLY A 66 -21.53 13.33 -26.83
CA GLY A 66 -20.31 13.28 -26.03
C GLY A 66 -19.17 14.08 -26.65
N LEU A 67 -17.94 13.59 -26.48
CA LEU A 67 -16.73 14.22 -27.04
C LEU A 67 -16.51 13.84 -28.50
N SER A 68 -15.86 14.74 -29.25
CA SER A 68 -15.46 14.50 -30.64
C SER A 68 -14.37 13.44 -30.79
N GLY A 69 -13.68 13.04 -29.73
CA GLY A 69 -12.61 12.04 -29.77
C GLY A 69 -11.33 12.47 -30.50
N ASN A 70 -11.20 13.76 -30.87
CA ASN A 70 -9.99 14.27 -31.51
C ASN A 70 -8.80 14.17 -30.52
N PRO A 71 -7.69 13.50 -30.87
CA PRO A 71 -6.54 13.34 -29.96
C PRO A 71 -5.97 14.67 -29.46
N VAL A 72 -6.02 15.72 -30.28
CA VAL A 72 -5.54 17.06 -29.89
C VAL A 72 -6.41 17.67 -28.78
N ASP A 73 -7.73 17.46 -28.83
CA ASP A 73 -8.64 17.93 -27.77
C ASP A 73 -8.44 17.14 -26.47
N LEU A 74 -8.26 15.82 -26.58
CA LEU A 74 -7.99 14.96 -25.42
C LEU A 74 -6.68 15.35 -24.73
N GLU A 75 -5.62 15.66 -25.49
CA GLU A 75 -4.33 16.09 -24.93
C GLU A 75 -4.40 17.49 -24.28
N LYS A 76 -5.20 18.40 -24.85
CA LYS A 76 -5.52 19.69 -24.22
C LYS A 76 -6.23 19.50 -22.88
N ARG A 77 -7.24 18.62 -22.82
CA ARG A 77 -7.96 18.29 -21.57
C ARG A 77 -7.03 17.67 -20.54
N HIS A 78 -6.11 16.80 -20.96
CA HIS A 78 -5.10 16.24 -20.07
C HIS A 78 -4.18 17.30 -19.46
N SER A 79 -3.84 18.34 -20.25
CA SER A 79 -3.00 19.44 -19.78
C SER A 79 -3.76 20.38 -18.85
N ALA A 80 -5.06 20.60 -19.09
CA ALA A 80 -5.90 21.50 -18.28
C ALA A 80 -6.45 20.85 -17.00
N PHE A 81 -6.92 19.59 -17.07
CA PHE A 81 -7.65 18.90 -16.00
C PHE A 81 -6.93 17.66 -15.45
N GLY A 82 -5.78 17.30 -16.00
CA GLY A 82 -4.98 16.16 -15.57
C GLY A 82 -5.36 14.83 -16.23
N LYS A 83 -4.69 13.76 -15.81
CA LYS A 83 -4.88 12.39 -16.33
C LYS A 83 -5.58 11.53 -15.28
N ASN A 84 -6.43 10.59 -15.73
CA ASN A 84 -7.09 9.63 -14.83
C ASN A 84 -6.13 8.50 -14.41
N PHE A 85 -5.05 8.87 -13.73
CA PHE A 85 -4.03 7.95 -13.27
C PHE A 85 -3.57 8.34 -11.88
N ILE A 86 -3.75 7.44 -10.92
CA ILE A 86 -3.23 7.61 -9.57
C ILE A 86 -1.88 6.87 -9.53
N PRO A 87 -0.75 7.58 -9.36
CA PRO A 87 0.54 6.94 -9.42
C PRO A 87 0.66 5.91 -8.30
N PRO A 88 0.97 4.64 -8.63
CA PRO A 88 1.22 3.64 -7.60
C PRO A 88 2.47 4.03 -6.79
N LYS A 89 2.55 3.54 -5.56
CA LYS A 89 3.73 3.71 -4.70
C LYS A 89 4.98 3.29 -5.48
N LYS A 90 6.01 4.15 -5.50
CA LYS A 90 7.27 3.86 -6.21
C LYS A 90 7.86 2.55 -5.69
N SER A 91 8.29 1.68 -6.61
CA SER A 91 8.92 0.42 -6.25
C SER A 91 10.23 0.65 -5.50
N LYS A 92 10.57 -0.23 -4.57
CA LYS A 92 11.86 -0.16 -3.89
C LYS A 92 12.98 -0.37 -4.90
N THR A 93 14.08 0.37 -4.76
CA THR A 93 15.27 0.14 -5.59
C THR A 93 15.96 -1.13 -5.12
N PHE A 94 16.73 -1.78 -6.00
CA PHE A 94 17.52 -2.96 -5.62
C PHE A 94 18.43 -2.67 -4.41
N LEU A 95 19.09 -1.51 -4.39
CA LEU A 95 19.93 -1.10 -3.26
C LEU A 95 19.14 -0.87 -1.97
N GLN A 96 17.90 -0.37 -2.08
CA GLN A 96 17.03 -0.22 -0.94
C GLN A 96 16.59 -1.60 -0.38
N LEU A 97 16.38 -2.59 -1.25
CA LEU A 97 16.09 -3.97 -0.84
C LEU A 97 17.31 -4.63 -0.19
N VAL A 98 18.52 -4.40 -0.72
CA VAL A 98 19.78 -4.82 -0.10
C VAL A 98 19.91 -4.21 1.30
N TRP A 99 19.68 -2.90 1.42
CA TRP A 99 19.73 -2.20 2.70
C TRP A 99 18.70 -2.73 3.70
N GLU A 100 17.50 -3.08 3.25
CA GLU A 100 16.45 -3.65 4.10
C GLU A 100 16.79 -5.07 4.54
N ALA A 101 17.38 -5.89 3.67
CA ALA A 101 17.87 -7.22 4.00
C ALA A 101 19.01 -7.16 5.04
N LEU A 102 19.90 -6.16 4.97
CA LEU A 102 20.95 -5.92 5.97
C LEU A 102 20.40 -5.49 7.34
N GLN A 103 19.14 -5.07 7.45
CA GLN A 103 18.55 -4.68 8.73
C GLN A 103 18.02 -5.86 9.55
N ASP A 104 18.17 -7.10 9.09
CA ASP A 104 17.83 -8.27 9.89
C ASP A 104 18.76 -8.39 11.10
N VAL A 105 18.16 -8.57 12.28
CA VAL A 105 18.87 -8.68 13.55
C VAL A 105 19.81 -9.88 13.55
N THR A 106 19.42 -10.99 12.90
CA THR A 106 20.25 -12.20 12.78
C THR A 106 21.53 -11.92 11.99
N LEU A 107 21.41 -11.25 10.84
CA LEU A 107 22.54 -10.88 9.99
C LEU A 107 23.43 -9.82 10.64
N ILE A 108 22.84 -8.81 11.30
CA ILE A 108 23.62 -7.80 12.04
C ILE A 108 24.47 -8.45 13.14
N ILE A 109 23.92 -9.40 13.90
CA ILE A 109 24.68 -10.11 14.94
C ILE A 109 25.85 -10.89 14.31
N LEU A 110 25.60 -11.54 13.17
CA LEU A 110 26.63 -12.29 12.44
C LEU A 110 27.73 -11.40 11.88
N GLU A 111 27.38 -10.21 11.35
CA GLU A 111 28.36 -9.21 10.88
C GLU A 111 29.24 -8.69 12.01
N ILE A 112 28.64 -8.37 13.17
CA ILE A 112 29.39 -7.92 14.34
C ILE A 112 30.35 -9.02 14.80
N ALA A 113 29.89 -10.28 14.87
CA ALA A 113 30.72 -11.40 15.26
C ALA A 113 31.87 -11.65 14.26
N ALA A 114 31.60 -11.53 12.95
CA ALA A 114 32.61 -11.67 11.90
C ALA A 114 33.68 -10.56 11.99
N ILE A 115 33.28 -9.32 12.24
CA ILE A 115 34.20 -8.19 12.43
C ILE A 115 35.07 -8.41 13.67
N ILE A 116 34.47 -8.83 14.80
CA ILE A 116 35.22 -9.13 16.03
C ILE A 116 36.22 -10.25 15.78
N SER A 117 35.81 -11.33 15.11
CA SER A 117 36.68 -12.46 14.75
C SER A 117 37.86 -12.02 13.86
N LEU A 118 37.58 -11.17 12.87
CA LEU A 118 38.60 -10.63 11.98
C LEU A 118 39.58 -9.70 12.74
N CYS A 119 39.08 -8.84 13.61
CA CYS A 119 39.91 -7.95 14.42
C CYS A 119 40.82 -8.72 15.40
N LEU A 120 40.29 -9.76 16.06
CA LEU A 120 41.07 -10.60 16.97
C LEU A 120 42.15 -11.40 16.23
N SER A 121 41.86 -11.83 15.01
CA SER A 121 42.82 -12.54 14.15
C SER A 121 44.05 -11.70 13.78
N PHE A 122 43.89 -10.38 13.60
CA PHE A 122 45.02 -9.48 13.37
C PHE A 122 45.75 -9.05 14.65
N TYR A 123 45.21 -9.34 15.83
CA TYR A 123 45.78 -8.95 17.11
C TYR A 123 46.66 -10.07 17.68
N HIS A 124 47.93 -10.10 17.29
CA HIS A 124 48.93 -10.93 17.95
C HIS A 124 49.56 -10.17 19.13
N PRO A 125 49.36 -10.60 20.39
CA PRO A 125 50.03 -9.97 21.52
C PRO A 125 51.55 -10.16 21.43
N PRO A 126 52.35 -9.07 21.53
CA PRO A 126 53.79 -9.18 21.52
C PRO A 126 54.27 -9.76 22.86
N GLY A 127 54.79 -10.99 22.86
CA GLY A 127 55.60 -11.51 23.97
C GLY A 127 55.01 -12.63 24.85
N GLY A 128 53.95 -13.33 24.44
CA GLY A 128 53.48 -14.53 25.17
C GLY A 128 54.06 -15.81 24.60
N ASN A 129 54.81 -16.59 25.38
CA ASN A 129 55.20 -17.96 25.02
C ASN A 129 53.92 -18.79 24.80
N ALA A 130 53.57 -19.05 23.54
CA ALA A 130 52.36 -19.77 23.14
C ALA A 130 52.21 -21.15 23.79
N GLU A 131 53.32 -21.74 24.26
CA GLU A 131 53.36 -23.04 24.93
C GLU A 131 52.67 -23.05 26.31
N ALA A 132 52.63 -21.91 27.03
CA ALA A 132 52.05 -21.84 28.38
C ALA A 132 50.53 -21.68 28.39
N CYS A 133 49.95 -21.03 27.38
CA CYS A 133 48.50 -20.77 27.30
C CYS A 133 47.70 -21.99 26.79
N GLY A 134 48.36 -23.04 26.30
CA GLY A 134 47.78 -24.32 25.95
C GLY A 134 47.28 -24.42 24.51
N GLN A 135 47.65 -25.51 23.84
CA GLN A 135 46.92 -26.05 22.70
C GLN A 135 45.76 -26.88 23.25
N ALA A 136 44.53 -26.45 23.00
CA ALA A 136 43.35 -27.20 23.43
C ALA A 136 43.03 -28.32 22.41
N ALA A 137 43.03 -29.57 22.88
CA ALA A 137 42.70 -30.79 22.17
C ALA A 137 41.18 -30.97 21.88
N GLY A 138 40.47 -29.90 21.49
CA GLY A 138 39.00 -29.86 21.45
C GLY A 138 38.36 -29.53 20.11
N GLY A 139 39.15 -29.27 19.05
CA GLY A 139 38.65 -29.00 17.71
C GLY A 139 39.58 -29.63 16.69
N VAL A 140 39.01 -30.27 15.67
CA VAL A 140 39.74 -30.89 14.56
C VAL A 140 40.40 -29.78 13.74
N GLU A 141 41.56 -29.27 14.14
CA GLU A 141 42.24 -28.21 13.40
C GLU A 141 43.75 -28.49 13.33
N ASP A 142 44.17 -28.80 12.10
CA ASP A 142 45.54 -29.09 11.66
C ASP A 142 46.50 -27.94 11.95
N GLU A 143 47.75 -28.26 12.23
CA GLU A 143 48.83 -27.34 12.67
C GLU A 143 49.27 -26.27 11.62
N GLY A 144 48.53 -26.09 10.53
CA GLY A 144 48.85 -25.16 9.44
C GLY A 144 48.19 -23.76 9.51
N GLU A 145 47.26 -23.50 10.44
CA GLU A 145 46.32 -22.36 10.32
C GLU A 145 46.70 -21.04 11.02
N SER A 146 47.88 -20.90 11.64
CA SER A 146 48.26 -19.63 12.29
C SER A 146 48.37 -18.43 11.33
N GLN A 147 48.59 -18.67 10.03
CA GLN A 147 48.58 -17.62 8.99
C GLN A 147 47.21 -17.43 8.30
N ALA A 148 46.25 -18.32 8.56
CA ALA A 148 44.95 -18.38 7.88
C ALA A 148 43.78 -17.88 8.75
N GLY A 149 43.99 -17.49 10.02
CA GLY A 149 42.90 -17.11 10.93
C GLY A 149 42.03 -15.93 10.45
N TRP A 150 42.51 -15.08 9.53
CA TRP A 150 41.70 -13.99 8.96
C TRP A 150 40.66 -14.51 7.97
N ILE A 151 40.89 -15.70 7.40
CA ILE A 151 40.03 -16.34 6.41
C ILE A 151 38.68 -16.70 7.02
N GLU A 152 38.64 -17.12 8.29
CA GLU A 152 37.38 -17.47 8.99
C GLU A 152 36.43 -16.26 9.05
N GLY A 153 36.90 -15.11 9.55
CA GLY A 153 36.11 -13.88 9.61
C GLY A 153 35.75 -13.33 8.23
N ALA A 154 36.69 -13.38 7.28
CA ALA A 154 36.45 -12.94 5.90
C ALA A 154 35.44 -13.82 5.16
N ALA A 155 35.45 -15.14 5.38
CA ALA A 155 34.52 -16.09 4.78
C ALA A 155 33.08 -15.87 5.27
N ILE A 156 32.90 -15.54 6.57
CA ILE A 156 31.58 -15.19 7.11
C ILE A 156 31.05 -13.91 6.46
N LEU A 157 31.87 -12.86 6.39
CA LEU A 157 31.49 -11.60 5.72
C LEU A 157 31.11 -11.82 4.25
N PHE A 158 31.91 -12.60 3.52
CA PHE A 158 31.62 -12.93 2.13
C PHE A 158 30.32 -13.74 1.97
N SER A 159 30.07 -14.69 2.88
CA SER A 159 28.84 -15.48 2.89
C SER A 159 27.61 -14.62 3.16
N VAL A 160 27.68 -13.68 4.10
CA VAL A 160 26.60 -12.73 4.39
C VAL A 160 26.27 -11.88 3.15
N ILE A 161 27.30 -11.39 2.45
CA ILE A 161 27.11 -10.63 1.20
C ILE A 161 26.33 -11.46 0.17
N ILE A 162 26.69 -12.73 -0.02
CA ILE A 162 25.99 -13.62 -0.97
C ILE A 162 24.52 -13.79 -0.56
N VAL A 163 24.27 -14.10 0.72
CA VAL A 163 22.90 -14.30 1.23
C VAL A 163 22.06 -13.05 1.02
N VAL A 164 22.58 -11.88 1.39
CA VAL A 164 21.89 -10.59 1.21
C VAL A 164 21.59 -10.31 -0.26
N LEU A 165 22.54 -10.58 -1.18
CA LEU A 165 22.32 -10.41 -2.61
C LEU A 165 21.24 -11.35 -3.15
N VAL A 166 21.25 -12.62 -2.74
CA VAL A 166 20.23 -13.61 -3.14
C VAL A 166 18.85 -13.21 -2.61
N THR A 167 18.76 -12.79 -1.35
CA THR A 167 17.52 -12.31 -0.73
C THR A 167 16.99 -11.08 -1.46
N ALA A 168 17.84 -10.07 -1.69
CA ALA A 168 17.45 -8.87 -2.42
C ALA A 168 17.03 -9.16 -3.87
N PHE A 169 17.70 -10.10 -4.54
CA PHE A 169 17.33 -10.53 -5.89
C PHE A 169 15.96 -11.23 -5.93
N ASN A 170 15.69 -12.08 -4.96
CA ASN A 170 14.39 -12.75 -4.82
C ASN A 170 13.26 -11.74 -4.58
N ASP A 171 13.46 -10.79 -3.67
CA ASP A 171 12.46 -9.77 -3.36
C ASP A 171 12.25 -8.80 -4.54
N TRP A 172 13.33 -8.44 -5.25
CA TRP A 172 13.22 -7.64 -6.47
C TRP A 172 12.44 -8.37 -7.57
N SER A 173 12.73 -9.66 -7.77
CA SER A 173 12.02 -10.51 -8.73
C SER A 173 10.54 -10.62 -8.38
N LYS A 174 10.21 -10.76 -7.10
CA LYS A 174 8.84 -10.78 -6.57
C LYS A 174 8.11 -9.46 -6.85
N GLU A 175 8.72 -8.31 -6.53
CA GLU A 175 8.09 -7.00 -6.76
C GLU A 175 7.88 -6.73 -8.26
N LYS A 176 8.82 -7.14 -9.12
CA LYS A 176 8.67 -7.06 -10.57
C LYS A 176 7.49 -7.88 -11.09
N GLN A 177 7.30 -9.10 -10.59
CA GLN A 177 6.18 -9.96 -10.97
C GLN A 177 4.83 -9.37 -10.55
N PHE A 178 4.74 -8.82 -9.33
CA PHE A 178 3.51 -8.18 -8.85
C PHE A 178 3.11 -6.97 -9.69
N ARG A 179 4.08 -6.13 -10.05
CA ARG A 179 3.81 -4.96 -10.89
C ARG A 179 3.31 -5.34 -12.28
N GLY A 180 3.86 -6.42 -12.85
CA GLY A 180 3.40 -6.93 -14.15
C GLY A 180 1.97 -7.49 -14.11
N LEU A 181 1.54 -8.05 -12.98
CA LEU A 181 0.14 -8.48 -12.80
C LEU A 181 -0.77 -7.28 -12.59
N GLN A 182 -0.35 -6.32 -11.74
CA GLN A 182 -1.13 -5.12 -11.44
C GLN A 182 -1.38 -4.27 -12.68
N SER A 183 -0.36 -4.06 -13.53
CA SER A 183 -0.52 -3.27 -14.76
C SER A 183 -1.52 -3.89 -15.73
N ARG A 184 -1.62 -5.22 -15.77
CA ARG A 184 -2.60 -5.92 -16.62
C ARG A 184 -4.02 -5.81 -16.09
N ILE A 185 -4.21 -5.86 -14.77
CA ILE A 185 -5.52 -5.65 -14.15
C ILE A 185 -6.02 -4.22 -14.44
N GLU A 186 -5.12 -3.24 -14.38
CA GLU A 186 -5.43 -1.83 -14.70
C GLU A 186 -5.83 -1.64 -16.18
N GLU A 187 -5.20 -2.37 -17.12
CA GLU A 187 -5.54 -2.34 -18.55
C GLU A 187 -6.92 -2.97 -18.87
N GLU A 188 -7.37 -3.96 -18.09
CA GLU A 188 -8.63 -4.67 -18.34
C GLU A 188 -9.88 -3.91 -17.85
N GLN A 189 -9.73 -2.93 -16.96
CA GLN A 189 -10.85 -2.13 -16.48
C GLN A 189 -11.32 -1.16 -17.58
N LYS A 190 -12.51 -1.42 -18.12
CA LYS A 190 -13.14 -0.60 -19.16
C LYS A 190 -14.42 0.04 -18.64
N LEU A 191 -14.68 1.26 -19.08
CA LEU A 191 -15.95 1.96 -18.86
C LEU A 191 -16.60 2.28 -20.20
N THR A 192 -17.93 2.27 -20.20
CA THR A 192 -18.73 2.66 -21.35
C THR A 192 -18.89 4.18 -21.39
N VAL A 193 -18.43 4.81 -22.47
CA VAL A 193 -18.54 6.26 -22.68
C VAL A 193 -19.18 6.57 -24.04
N CYS A 194 -19.77 7.75 -24.18
CA CYS A 194 -20.26 8.26 -25.45
C CYS A 194 -19.24 9.23 -26.05
N ARG A 195 -18.77 8.91 -27.28
CA ARG A 195 -17.93 9.80 -28.11
C ARG A 195 -18.44 9.75 -29.55
N GLN A 196 -18.56 10.91 -30.20
CA GLN A 196 -19.12 11.07 -31.56
C GLN A 196 -20.51 10.42 -31.76
N GLY A 197 -21.36 10.44 -30.72
CA GLY A 197 -22.68 9.81 -30.73
C GLY A 197 -22.65 8.28 -30.67
N GLN A 198 -21.47 7.67 -30.55
CA GLN A 198 -21.31 6.22 -30.41
C GLN A 198 -20.98 5.87 -28.97
N VAL A 199 -21.60 4.78 -28.49
CA VAL A 199 -21.32 4.21 -27.17
C VAL A 199 -20.17 3.22 -27.32
N ILE A 200 -19.00 3.59 -26.80
CA ILE A 200 -17.74 2.83 -26.92
C ILE A 200 -17.21 2.47 -25.53
N GLN A 201 -16.52 1.34 -25.42
CA GLN A 201 -15.82 0.96 -24.20
C GLN A 201 -14.36 1.37 -24.28
N ILE A 202 -13.94 2.26 -23.38
CA ILE A 202 -12.56 2.72 -23.27
C ILE A 202 -11.92 2.26 -21.94
N PRO A 203 -10.60 2.06 -21.89
CA PRO A 203 -9.90 1.83 -20.63
C PRO A 203 -10.10 2.98 -19.65
N VAL A 204 -10.20 2.67 -18.36
CA VAL A 204 -10.40 3.67 -17.30
C VAL A 204 -9.33 4.77 -17.30
N ALA A 205 -8.08 4.44 -17.64
CA ALA A 205 -6.97 5.39 -17.70
C ALA A 205 -7.12 6.47 -18.79
N GLU A 206 -7.93 6.22 -19.82
CA GLU A 206 -8.15 7.14 -20.96
C GLU A 206 -9.36 8.09 -20.75
N ILE A 207 -10.05 7.97 -19.63
CA ILE A 207 -11.18 8.84 -19.29
C ILE A 207 -10.67 10.26 -19.04
N VAL A 208 -11.36 11.24 -19.64
CA VAL A 208 -11.05 12.65 -19.49
C VAL A 208 -12.23 13.43 -18.95
N VAL A 209 -11.95 14.60 -18.37
CA VAL A 209 -13.00 15.55 -17.96
C VAL A 209 -13.82 15.98 -19.18
N GLY A 210 -15.13 15.91 -19.03
CA GLY A 210 -16.10 16.16 -20.09
C GLY A 210 -16.47 14.93 -20.93
N ASP A 211 -15.92 13.74 -20.67
CA ASP A 211 -16.51 12.50 -21.21
C ASP A 211 -17.92 12.30 -20.65
N ILE A 212 -18.80 11.68 -21.45
CA ILE A 212 -20.12 11.24 -20.97
C ILE A 212 -20.05 9.75 -20.72
N ALA A 213 -20.06 9.37 -19.45
CA ALA A 213 -20.04 7.98 -19.03
C ALA A 213 -21.47 7.45 -18.88
N GLN A 214 -21.71 6.27 -19.44
CA GLN A 214 -22.94 5.53 -19.21
C GLN A 214 -22.70 4.53 -18.08
N ILE A 215 -23.50 4.66 -17.03
CA ILE A 215 -23.38 3.91 -15.80
C ILE A 215 -24.53 2.91 -15.72
N MET A 216 -24.20 1.66 -15.41
CA MET A 216 -25.16 0.58 -15.20
C MET A 216 -24.98 -0.07 -13.84
N TYR A 217 -25.97 -0.86 -13.44
CA TYR A 217 -25.92 -1.71 -12.26
C TYR A 217 -24.62 -2.55 -12.21
N GLY A 218 -23.95 -2.50 -11.06
CA GLY A 218 -22.72 -3.26 -10.81
C GLY A 218 -21.43 -2.52 -11.15
N ASP A 219 -21.49 -1.40 -11.87
CA ASP A 219 -20.32 -0.60 -12.20
C ASP A 219 -19.72 0.07 -10.95
N VAL A 220 -18.40 0.14 -10.91
CA VAL A 220 -17.66 0.98 -9.96
C VAL A 220 -17.26 2.24 -10.70
N LEU A 221 -17.60 3.40 -10.15
CA LEU A 221 -17.30 4.67 -10.81
C LEU A 221 -15.79 4.95 -10.78
N PRO A 222 -15.13 5.14 -11.94
CA PRO A 222 -13.70 5.38 -11.98
C PRO A 222 -13.31 6.84 -11.76
N ALA A 223 -14.24 7.76 -11.97
CA ALA A 223 -14.02 9.19 -11.91
C ALA A 223 -15.23 9.88 -11.27
N ASP A 224 -15.01 11.09 -10.78
CA ASP A 224 -16.06 11.93 -10.23
C ASP A 224 -16.85 12.58 -11.37
N GLY A 225 -18.16 12.73 -11.17
CA GLY A 225 -19.02 13.30 -12.19
C GLY A 225 -20.36 13.79 -11.68
N ILE A 226 -21.12 14.34 -12.61
CA ILE A 226 -22.44 14.94 -12.36
C ILE A 226 -23.47 14.19 -13.19
N LEU A 227 -24.55 13.77 -12.55
CA LEU A 227 -25.66 13.07 -13.18
C LEU A 227 -26.36 13.99 -14.18
N ILE A 228 -26.45 13.52 -15.43
CA ILE A 228 -27.20 14.17 -16.52
C ILE A 228 -28.60 13.57 -16.61
N GLN A 229 -28.70 12.26 -16.50
CA GLN A 229 -29.95 11.51 -16.62
C GLN A 229 -29.81 10.23 -15.82
N GLY A 230 -30.83 9.84 -15.06
CA GLY A 230 -30.81 8.59 -14.30
C GLY A 230 -32.21 8.02 -14.11
N SER A 231 -32.28 6.70 -14.03
CA SER A 231 -33.49 5.93 -13.72
C SER A 231 -33.23 5.11 -12.48
N ASP A 232 -33.87 5.51 -11.36
CA ASP A 232 -33.76 4.87 -10.04
C ASP A 232 -32.32 4.55 -9.59
N LEU A 233 -31.40 5.49 -9.84
CA LEU A 233 -29.99 5.30 -9.55
C LEU A 233 -29.72 5.32 -8.04
N LYS A 234 -29.19 4.21 -7.52
CA LYS A 234 -28.71 4.09 -6.14
C LYS A 234 -27.27 3.67 -6.11
N LEU A 235 -26.46 4.34 -5.29
CA LEU A 235 -25.06 4.02 -5.11
C LEU A 235 -24.77 3.64 -3.66
N ASP A 236 -23.80 2.75 -3.52
CA ASP A 236 -23.12 2.45 -2.27
C ASP A 236 -21.91 3.38 -2.13
N GLU A 237 -22.00 4.29 -1.15
CA GLU A 237 -20.95 5.26 -0.81
C GLU A 237 -20.11 4.83 0.40
N SER A 238 -20.27 3.59 0.87
CA SER A 238 -19.58 3.08 2.07
C SER A 238 -18.06 3.15 1.98
N SER A 239 -17.49 3.07 0.78
CA SER A 239 -16.05 3.24 0.54
C SER A 239 -15.52 4.63 0.95
N LEU A 240 -16.38 5.65 0.92
CA LEU A 240 -16.02 7.05 1.17
C LEU A 240 -16.54 7.56 2.51
N THR A 241 -17.82 7.30 2.83
CA THR A 241 -18.46 7.81 4.05
C THR A 241 -18.38 6.82 5.21
N GLY A 242 -18.16 5.53 4.93
CA GLY A 242 -18.22 4.46 5.92
C GLY A 242 -19.65 4.06 6.33
N GLU A 243 -20.67 4.67 5.73
CA GLU A 243 -22.07 4.34 5.95
C GLU A 243 -22.52 3.33 4.88
N SER A 244 -23.17 2.25 5.29
CA SER A 244 -23.59 1.16 4.38
C SER A 244 -24.94 1.40 3.71
N ASP A 245 -25.58 2.54 3.97
CA ASP A 245 -26.88 2.86 3.42
C ASP A 245 -26.78 3.29 1.96
N GLN A 246 -27.71 2.80 1.14
CA GLN A 246 -27.75 3.13 -0.28
C GLN A 246 -28.25 4.57 -0.49
N VAL A 247 -27.46 5.38 -1.19
CA VAL A 247 -27.79 6.78 -1.47
C VAL A 247 -28.48 6.87 -2.82
N ARG A 248 -29.71 7.42 -2.83
CA ARG A 248 -30.47 7.69 -4.06
C ARG A 248 -29.95 8.96 -4.73
N LYS A 249 -29.66 8.87 -6.03
CA LYS A 249 -29.22 10.02 -6.83
C LYS A 249 -30.31 10.48 -7.79
N SER A 250 -30.46 11.79 -7.88
CA SER A 250 -31.44 12.45 -8.74
C SER A 250 -30.95 13.86 -9.07
N LEU A 251 -31.40 14.41 -10.19
CA LEU A 251 -30.98 15.75 -10.61
C LEU A 251 -31.37 16.84 -9.59
N GLU A 252 -32.50 16.66 -8.91
CA GLU A 252 -33.07 17.66 -8.00
C GLU A 252 -32.50 17.62 -6.59
N LYS A 253 -32.17 16.42 -6.07
CA LYS A 253 -31.71 16.27 -4.67
C LYS A 253 -30.21 16.10 -4.54
N ASP A 254 -29.61 15.24 -5.36
CA ASP A 254 -28.19 14.91 -5.27
C ASP A 254 -27.68 14.34 -6.61
N PRO A 255 -27.15 15.21 -7.50
CA PRO A 255 -26.63 14.78 -8.78
C PRO A 255 -25.15 14.36 -8.71
N MET A 256 -24.49 14.41 -7.55
CA MET A 256 -23.06 14.15 -7.45
C MET A 256 -22.75 12.64 -7.43
N LEU A 257 -21.83 12.23 -8.29
CA LEU A 257 -21.35 10.86 -8.44
C LEU A 257 -19.85 10.82 -8.16
N LEU A 258 -19.44 9.96 -7.24
CA LEU A 258 -18.08 9.95 -6.70
C LEU A 258 -17.32 8.71 -7.15
N SER A 259 -16.05 8.90 -7.51
CA SER A 259 -15.12 7.83 -7.84
C SER A 259 -14.99 6.86 -6.66
N GLY A 260 -14.94 5.56 -6.94
CA GLY A 260 -14.84 4.51 -5.93
C GLY A 260 -16.17 4.07 -5.30
N THR A 261 -17.28 4.74 -5.64
CA THR A 261 -18.64 4.29 -5.29
C THR A 261 -19.13 3.23 -6.26
N LYS A 262 -20.03 2.36 -5.78
CA LYS A 262 -20.56 1.24 -6.58
C LYS A 262 -22.04 1.41 -6.84
N VAL A 263 -22.46 1.14 -8.07
CA VAL A 263 -23.86 1.26 -8.47
C VAL A 263 -24.60 0.00 -8.04
N MET A 264 -25.58 0.17 -7.17
CA MET A 264 -26.35 -0.92 -6.57
C MET A 264 -27.70 -1.10 -7.23
N GLU A 265 -28.30 -0.06 -7.82
CA GLU A 265 -29.55 -0.16 -8.56
C GLU A 265 -29.63 0.93 -9.63
N GLY A 266 -30.38 0.67 -10.70
CA GLY A 266 -30.68 1.64 -11.75
C GLY A 266 -29.58 1.80 -12.80
N CYS A 267 -29.73 2.84 -13.62
CA CYS A 267 -28.77 3.24 -14.63
C CYS A 267 -28.81 4.75 -14.85
N GLY A 268 -27.76 5.30 -15.46
CA GLY A 268 -27.71 6.72 -15.75
C GLY A 268 -26.60 7.12 -16.70
N LYS A 269 -26.57 8.40 -17.03
CA LYS A 269 -25.50 9.08 -17.76
C LYS A 269 -24.93 10.17 -16.85
N MET A 270 -23.61 10.25 -16.80
CA MET A 270 -22.90 11.31 -16.09
C MET A 270 -21.90 12.01 -16.99
N VAL A 271 -21.66 13.30 -16.71
CA VAL A 271 -20.50 14.01 -17.24
C VAL A 271 -19.35 13.88 -16.25
N VAL A 272 -18.18 13.53 -16.73
CA VAL A 272 -16.96 13.43 -15.90
C VAL A 272 -16.49 14.85 -15.55
N SER A 273 -16.32 15.11 -14.25
CA SER A 273 -15.94 16.43 -13.72
C SER A 273 -14.53 16.44 -13.15
N ALA A 274 -14.10 15.38 -12.46
CA ALA A 274 -12.74 15.28 -11.93
C ALA A 274 -12.18 13.86 -12.06
N VAL A 275 -10.89 13.77 -12.40
CA VAL A 275 -10.20 12.50 -12.69
C VAL A 275 -8.90 12.38 -11.88
N GLY A 276 -8.45 11.14 -11.66
CA GLY A 276 -7.15 10.85 -11.03
C GLY A 276 -6.99 11.49 -9.65
N LEU A 277 -5.87 12.16 -9.43
CA LEU A 277 -5.52 12.86 -8.19
C LEU A 277 -6.48 14.00 -7.82
N ASN A 278 -7.27 14.48 -8.77
CA ASN A 278 -8.23 15.57 -8.55
C ASN A 278 -9.62 15.09 -8.13
N SER A 279 -9.88 13.78 -8.25
CA SER A 279 -11.10 13.16 -7.70
C SER A 279 -11.06 13.11 -6.17
N GLN A 280 -12.22 13.04 -5.53
CA GLN A 280 -12.35 12.91 -4.07
C GLN A 280 -11.58 11.69 -3.55
N THR A 281 -11.73 10.55 -4.23
CA THR A 281 -10.97 9.33 -3.92
C THR A 281 -9.45 9.53 -4.10
N GLY A 282 -9.03 10.21 -5.16
CA GLY A 282 -7.62 10.54 -5.40
C GLY A 282 -7.01 11.44 -4.31
N ILE A 283 -7.77 12.44 -3.85
CA ILE A 283 -7.36 13.34 -2.75
C ILE A 283 -7.21 12.54 -1.46
N ILE A 284 -8.22 11.75 -1.09
CA ILE A 284 -8.20 10.90 0.12
C ILE A 284 -7.01 9.94 0.07
N LEU A 285 -6.79 9.27 -1.07
CA LEU A 285 -5.69 8.30 -1.22
C LEU A 285 -4.31 8.97 -1.12
N THR A 286 -4.17 10.19 -1.63
CA THR A 286 -2.93 10.98 -1.52
C THR A 286 -2.67 11.41 -0.08
N LEU A 287 -3.71 11.82 0.66
CA LEU A 287 -3.63 12.17 2.08
C LEU A 287 -3.24 10.95 2.93
N LEU A 288 -3.84 9.78 2.67
CA LEU A 288 -3.48 8.53 3.34
C LEU A 288 -2.03 8.14 3.07
N SER A 289 -1.60 8.20 1.81
CA SER A 289 -0.21 7.88 1.40
C SER A 289 0.82 8.80 2.08
N THR A 290 0.49 10.08 2.25
CA THR A 290 1.34 11.06 2.94
C THR A 290 1.39 10.80 4.45
N SER A 291 0.27 10.35 5.02
CA SER A 291 0.13 10.01 6.44
C SER A 291 0.99 8.79 6.81
N GLU A 292 0.96 7.73 5.99
CA GLU A 292 1.81 6.54 6.18
C GLU A 292 3.31 6.90 6.19
N HIS A 293 3.73 7.77 5.27
CA HIS A 293 5.13 8.22 5.21
C HIS A 293 5.55 9.03 6.44
N ASN A 294 4.64 9.80 7.03
CA ASN A 294 4.91 10.57 8.23
C ASN A 294 4.94 9.70 9.50
N GLU A 295 4.08 8.69 9.58
CA GLU A 295 4.10 7.65 10.62
C GLU A 295 5.42 6.85 10.60
N GLU A 296 5.86 6.38 9.41
CA GLU A 296 7.14 5.67 9.27
C GLU A 296 8.35 6.55 9.68
N LYS A 297 8.33 7.85 9.32
CA LYS A 297 9.37 8.80 9.72
C LYS A 297 9.35 9.10 11.22
N LYS A 298 8.16 9.20 11.83
CA LYS A 298 8.01 9.38 13.29
C LYS A 298 8.49 8.14 14.03
N ALA A 299 8.11 6.93 13.61
CA ALA A 299 8.58 5.67 14.21
C ALA A 299 10.12 5.53 14.13
N LYS A 300 10.74 5.96 13.02
CA LYS A 300 12.21 6.00 12.87
C LYS A 300 12.88 7.08 13.73
N LYS A 301 12.22 8.22 13.99
CA LYS A 301 12.71 9.25 14.93
C LYS A 301 12.58 8.82 16.39
N SER A 302 11.49 8.16 16.76
CA SER A 302 11.27 7.63 18.12
C SER A 302 12.23 6.50 18.47
N LYS A 303 12.74 5.74 17.50
CA LYS A 303 13.83 4.77 17.71
C LYS A 303 15.23 5.40 17.83
N LYS A 304 15.40 6.69 17.49
CA LYS A 304 16.67 7.42 17.58
C LYS A 304 16.82 8.30 18.82
N GLN A 305 15.79 8.38 19.67
CA GLN A 305 15.90 8.99 21.00
C GLN A 305 15.75 7.88 22.03
N GLY A 306 16.83 7.60 22.76
CA GLY A 306 16.79 6.68 23.90
C GLY A 306 15.77 7.14 24.95
N PRO A 307 15.38 6.24 25.88
CA PRO A 307 14.38 6.56 26.89
C PRO A 307 14.87 7.75 27.73
N PRO A 308 14.04 8.79 27.98
CA PRO A 308 14.41 9.80 28.95
C PRO A 308 14.34 9.18 30.35
N GLU A 309 15.36 9.54 31.10
CA GLU A 309 15.68 9.08 32.43
C GLU A 309 14.59 9.46 33.45
N ASN A 310 14.36 8.52 34.36
CA ASN A 310 13.40 8.57 35.45
C ASN A 310 13.72 9.72 36.42
N ARG A 311 12.74 10.58 36.75
CA ARG A 311 12.79 11.36 38.00
C ARG A 311 11.41 11.39 38.68
N ASN A 312 11.40 10.90 39.91
CA ASN A 312 10.26 10.64 40.77
C ASN A 312 9.71 11.91 41.48
N LYS A 313 8.39 11.86 41.77
CA LYS A 313 7.61 12.48 42.87
C LYS A 313 7.33 14.00 42.85
N ALA A 314 6.04 14.38 42.79
CA ALA A 314 5.19 14.74 43.95
C ALA A 314 3.91 15.55 43.58
N LYS A 315 2.73 15.03 43.99
CA LYS A 315 1.57 15.68 44.65
C LYS A 315 1.05 17.10 44.27
N THR A 316 -0.28 17.14 44.05
CA THR A 316 -1.34 18.14 44.43
C THR A 316 -1.71 19.34 43.53
N GLN A 317 -3.02 19.37 43.21
CA GLN A 317 -4.03 20.47 43.22
C GLN A 317 -4.05 21.67 42.24
N ASP A 318 -5.26 21.83 41.68
CA ASP A 318 -6.09 23.02 41.44
C ASP A 318 -5.77 24.09 40.38
N GLY A 319 -6.80 24.33 39.53
CA GLY A 319 -7.13 25.59 38.86
C GLY A 319 -6.29 25.93 37.61
N VAL A 320 -6.77 26.59 36.56
CA VAL A 320 -7.94 27.45 36.34
C VAL A 320 -8.24 27.46 34.83
N ALA A 321 -9.53 27.50 34.49
CA ALA A 321 -10.08 27.64 33.15
C ALA A 321 -9.79 29.02 32.53
N LEU A 322 -9.66 29.09 31.20
CA LEU A 322 -10.00 30.29 30.45
C LEU A 322 -10.76 29.90 29.17
N GLU A 323 -12.08 29.88 29.31
CA GLU A 323 -13.06 29.96 28.22
C GLU A 323 -13.16 31.42 27.77
N ILE A 324 -13.25 31.67 26.46
CA ILE A 324 -13.76 32.93 25.92
C ILE A 324 -14.85 32.57 24.91
N GLN A 325 -16.10 32.80 25.29
CA GLN A 325 -17.27 32.84 24.41
C GLN A 325 -17.42 34.26 23.81
N PRO A 326 -18.07 34.40 22.65
CA PRO A 326 -19.24 35.29 22.58
C PRO A 326 -20.39 34.58 21.81
N LEU A 327 -21.56 34.41 22.44
CA LEU A 327 -22.71 35.33 22.59
C LEU A 327 -23.78 35.17 21.49
N LYS A 328 -25.01 35.01 21.99
CA LYS A 328 -26.29 34.52 21.44
C LYS A 328 -27.12 35.68 20.83
N CYS A 329 -28.07 35.46 19.91
CA CYS A 329 -29.54 35.33 20.10
C CYS A 329 -30.21 35.46 18.70
N GLU A 330 -31.41 34.99 18.33
CA GLU A 330 -32.65 34.52 18.98
C GLU A 330 -33.48 33.78 17.89
N GLU A 331 -33.93 32.54 18.10
CA GLU A 331 -35.30 32.07 18.44
C GLU A 331 -36.37 32.01 17.30
N ALA A 332 -36.80 30.77 16.99
CA ALA A 332 -38.19 30.27 16.96
C ALA A 332 -38.18 28.79 16.46
N ALA A 333 -38.28 27.81 17.37
CA ALA A 333 -39.46 26.95 17.64
C ALA A 333 -39.83 26.00 16.47
N GLU A 334 -39.96 24.68 16.59
CA GLU A 334 -40.04 23.73 17.71
C GLU A 334 -39.90 22.29 17.17
N LEU A 335 -39.52 21.36 18.05
CA LEU A 335 -39.68 19.89 18.01
C LEU A 335 -38.89 19.08 16.97
N GLU A 336 -37.78 18.45 17.40
CA GLU A 336 -37.50 17.04 17.07
C GLU A 336 -36.43 16.38 17.97
N GLU A 337 -36.50 15.06 17.96
CA GLU A 337 -35.91 13.98 18.75
C GLU A 337 -34.44 14.06 19.19
N LYS A 338 -34.17 13.36 20.30
CA LYS A 338 -32.83 13.10 20.87
C LYS A 338 -31.87 12.52 19.82
N ALA A 339 -30.94 13.33 19.32
CA ALA A 339 -29.73 12.86 18.64
C ALA A 339 -28.54 12.91 19.59
N GLU A 340 -28.09 11.74 20.03
CA GLU A 340 -26.76 11.55 20.60
C GLU A 340 -25.71 11.97 19.56
N VAL A 341 -24.86 12.93 19.90
CA VAL A 341 -23.68 13.29 19.11
C VAL A 341 -22.69 12.13 19.17
N LYS A 342 -22.82 11.19 18.23
CA LYS A 342 -21.83 10.14 17.98
C LYS A 342 -20.53 10.80 17.54
N GLN A 343 -19.51 10.63 18.36
CA GLN A 343 -18.12 10.88 18.00
C GLN A 343 -17.81 10.27 16.63
N VAL A 344 -17.21 11.07 15.75
CA VAL A 344 -16.64 10.64 14.47
C VAL A 344 -15.72 9.45 14.73
N LYS A 345 -16.17 8.25 14.35
CA LYS A 345 -15.39 7.02 14.46
C LYS A 345 -14.18 7.14 13.54
N LYS A 346 -12.98 6.94 14.11
CA LYS A 346 -11.76 6.65 13.34
C LYS A 346 -12.06 5.53 12.34
N VAL A 347 -11.90 5.81 11.06
CA VAL A 347 -11.90 4.79 10.00
C VAL A 347 -10.77 3.82 10.30
N ASN A 348 -11.14 2.60 10.71
CA ASN A 348 -10.19 1.51 10.85
C ASN A 348 -9.72 1.13 9.44
N VAL A 349 -8.52 1.56 9.09
CA VAL A 349 -7.80 1.08 7.91
C VAL A 349 -7.81 -0.44 7.97
N THR A 350 -8.39 -1.07 6.96
CA THR A 350 -8.41 -2.51 6.76
C THR A 350 -6.98 -3.04 6.84
N LYS A 351 -6.63 -3.66 7.97
CA LYS A 351 -5.41 -4.46 8.06
C LYS A 351 -5.52 -5.49 6.95
N LYS A 352 -4.56 -5.50 6.00
CA LYS A 352 -4.45 -6.57 4.99
C LYS A 352 -4.64 -7.91 5.69
N GLU A 353 -5.77 -8.55 5.45
CA GLU A 353 -6.07 -9.85 6.05
C GLU A 353 -5.03 -10.83 5.50
N LYS A 354 -4.22 -11.39 6.40
CA LYS A 354 -3.21 -12.38 6.00
C LYS A 354 -3.93 -13.66 5.61
N SER A 355 -3.46 -14.33 4.56
CA SER A 355 -4.03 -15.61 4.15
C SER A 355 -3.94 -16.68 5.25
N VAL A 356 -4.83 -17.68 5.21
CA VAL A 356 -4.97 -18.72 6.25
C VAL A 356 -3.68 -19.52 6.42
N LEU A 357 -3.05 -19.94 5.32
CA LEU A 357 -1.76 -20.65 5.31
C LEU A 357 -0.64 -19.72 5.79
N GLN A 358 -0.59 -18.47 5.33
CA GLN A 358 0.40 -17.50 5.80
C GLN A 358 0.35 -17.34 7.32
N GLY A 359 -0.85 -17.30 7.90
CA GLY A 359 -1.06 -17.26 9.35
C GLY A 359 -0.48 -18.50 10.06
N LYS A 360 -0.77 -19.70 9.56
CA LYS A 360 -0.27 -20.96 10.12
C LYS A 360 1.25 -21.10 9.99
N LEU A 361 1.79 -20.76 8.83
CA LEU A 361 3.22 -20.79 8.54
C LEU A 361 4.00 -19.80 9.40
N THR A 362 3.44 -18.62 9.65
CA THR A 362 4.06 -17.65 10.58
C THR A 362 4.12 -18.22 12.00
N ARG A 363 3.06 -18.90 12.46
CA ARG A 363 3.08 -19.56 13.79
C ARG A 363 4.14 -20.67 13.86
N LEU A 364 4.23 -21.48 12.81
CA LEU A 364 5.22 -22.56 12.70
C LEU A 364 6.65 -21.99 12.72
N ALA A 365 6.91 -20.95 11.91
CA ALA A 365 8.20 -20.26 11.89
C ALA A 365 8.59 -19.69 13.26
N VAL A 366 7.63 -19.11 14.00
CA VAL A 366 7.89 -18.62 15.37
C VAL A 366 8.19 -19.77 16.35
N GLN A 367 7.51 -20.92 16.22
CA GLN A 367 7.79 -22.10 17.05
C GLN A 367 9.18 -22.67 16.77
N ILE A 368 9.54 -22.83 15.50
CA ILE A 368 10.89 -23.25 15.10
C ILE A 368 11.92 -22.24 15.60
N GLY A 369 11.67 -20.93 15.44
CA GLY A 369 12.58 -19.89 15.92
C GLY A 369 12.82 -19.95 17.42
N LYS A 370 11.78 -20.22 18.23
CA LYS A 370 11.91 -20.42 19.69
C LYS A 370 12.70 -21.68 20.03
N ALA A 371 12.45 -22.79 19.34
CA ALA A 371 13.18 -24.03 19.53
C ALA A 371 14.66 -23.88 19.12
N GLY A 372 14.92 -23.22 17.99
CA GLY A 372 16.25 -22.89 17.49
C GLY A 372 17.04 -22.01 18.45
N LEU A 373 16.39 -20.98 19.03
CA LEU A 373 17.00 -20.12 20.05
C LEU A 373 17.37 -20.90 21.31
N PHE A 374 16.49 -21.79 21.77
CA PHE A 374 16.77 -22.65 22.92
C PHE A 374 17.96 -23.57 22.65
N MET A 375 17.99 -24.25 21.49
CA MET A 375 19.08 -25.15 21.10
C MET A 375 20.40 -24.41 20.92
N SER A 376 20.40 -23.25 20.25
CA SER A 376 21.58 -22.39 20.08
C SER A 376 22.15 -21.92 21.42
N THR A 377 21.29 -21.51 22.35
CA THR A 377 21.73 -21.10 23.70
C THR A 377 22.32 -22.30 24.47
N LEU A 378 21.67 -23.46 24.36
CA LEU A 378 22.13 -24.68 25.01
C LEU A 378 23.50 -25.14 24.48
N THR A 379 23.73 -25.11 23.17
CA THR A 379 25.02 -25.49 22.59
C THR A 379 26.14 -24.56 23.02
N VAL A 380 25.91 -23.24 23.05
CA VAL A 380 26.88 -22.26 23.56
C VAL A 380 27.22 -22.53 25.03
N ILE A 381 26.22 -22.78 25.87
CA ILE A 381 26.44 -23.09 27.30
C ILE A 381 27.26 -24.38 27.45
N ILE A 382 26.92 -25.44 26.71
CA ILE A 382 27.66 -26.71 26.76
C ILE A 382 29.12 -26.51 26.35
N LEU A 383 29.38 -25.77 25.27
CA LEU A 383 30.74 -25.50 24.80
C LEU A 383 31.56 -24.68 25.82
N ILE A 384 30.94 -23.66 26.42
CA ILE A 384 31.58 -22.85 27.47
C ILE A 384 31.90 -23.69 28.71
N VAL A 385 30.94 -24.49 29.18
CA VAL A 385 31.12 -25.33 30.37
C VAL A 385 32.15 -26.42 30.11
N TYR A 386 32.11 -27.06 28.93
CA TYR A 386 33.10 -28.05 28.53
C TYR A 386 34.50 -27.46 28.50
N PHE A 387 34.68 -26.30 27.87
CA PHE A 387 35.94 -25.57 27.83
C PHE A 387 36.45 -25.22 29.23
N ALA A 388 35.57 -24.75 30.13
CA ALA A 388 35.93 -24.40 31.49
C ALA A 388 36.35 -25.61 32.34
N ILE A 389 35.63 -26.73 32.24
CA ILE A 389 35.94 -27.97 32.97
C ILE A 389 37.24 -28.58 32.46
N ASP A 390 37.43 -28.69 31.15
CA ASP A 390 38.65 -29.28 30.59
C ASP A 390 39.89 -28.44 30.93
N THR A 391 39.82 -27.12 30.70
CA THR A 391 40.98 -26.23 30.86
C THR A 391 41.34 -25.95 32.32
N PHE A 392 40.35 -25.62 33.16
CA PHE A 392 40.60 -25.23 34.54
C PHE A 392 40.44 -26.39 35.54
N GLY A 393 39.58 -27.36 35.23
CA GLY A 393 39.30 -28.49 36.10
C GLY A 393 40.26 -29.66 35.90
N ILE A 394 40.42 -30.14 34.66
CA ILE A 394 41.21 -31.34 34.34
C ILE A 394 42.67 -31.00 34.12
N GLN A 395 42.96 -30.00 33.27
CA GLN A 395 44.34 -29.59 32.96
C GLN A 395 44.97 -28.74 34.08
N GLY A 396 44.18 -28.23 35.03
CA GLY A 396 44.66 -27.51 36.21
C GLY A 396 45.41 -26.21 35.91
N ARG A 397 45.15 -25.57 34.75
CA ARG A 397 45.87 -24.35 34.36
C ARG A 397 45.39 -23.14 35.19
N PRO A 398 46.31 -22.33 35.76
CA PRO A 398 45.91 -21.11 36.47
C PRO A 398 45.38 -20.05 35.49
N TRP A 399 44.41 -19.24 35.93
CA TRP A 399 43.89 -18.12 35.15
C TRP A 399 44.94 -17.01 35.06
N LEU A 400 45.74 -17.00 33.99
CA LEU A 400 46.72 -15.95 33.71
C LEU A 400 46.10 -14.84 32.87
N VAL A 401 46.32 -13.59 33.29
CA VAL A 401 45.89 -12.38 32.55
C VAL A 401 46.56 -12.24 31.18
N GLU A 402 47.75 -12.82 31.00
CA GLU A 402 48.50 -12.81 29.74
C GLU A 402 47.83 -13.66 28.65
N CYS A 403 47.05 -14.68 29.03
CA CYS A 403 46.32 -15.54 28.09
C CYS A 403 44.88 -15.03 27.83
N LEU A 404 44.46 -13.90 28.38
CA LEU A 404 43.09 -13.39 28.21
C LEU A 404 42.65 -13.26 26.73
N PRO A 405 43.49 -12.78 25.79
CA PRO A 405 43.11 -12.69 24.37
C PRO A 405 42.78 -14.04 23.73
N ILE A 406 43.48 -15.13 24.09
CA ILE A 406 43.22 -16.47 23.54
C ILE A 406 41.87 -17.00 24.04
N TYR A 407 41.57 -16.78 25.32
CA TYR A 407 40.28 -17.19 25.90
C TYR A 407 39.11 -16.43 25.26
N ILE A 408 39.28 -15.12 25.03
CA ILE A 408 38.28 -14.31 24.32
C ILE A 408 38.06 -14.84 22.89
N GLN A 409 39.12 -15.22 22.18
CA GLN A 409 39.01 -15.82 20.84
C GLN A 409 38.18 -17.12 20.86
N TYR A 410 38.39 -18.00 21.86
CA TYR A 410 37.56 -19.21 22.03
C TYR A 410 36.09 -18.89 22.33
N PHE A 411 35.82 -17.92 23.22
CA PHE A 411 34.44 -17.50 23.50
C PHE A 411 33.74 -16.91 22.26
N VAL A 412 34.46 -16.15 21.44
CA VAL A 412 33.95 -15.64 20.17
C VAL A 412 33.64 -16.80 19.23
N LYS A 413 34.50 -17.82 19.13
CA LYS A 413 34.25 -19.02 18.32
C LYS A 413 33.02 -19.80 18.78
N PHE A 414 32.85 -20.01 20.08
CA PHE A 414 31.63 -20.66 20.62
C PHE A 414 30.37 -19.84 20.34
N PHE A 415 30.46 -18.51 20.45
CA PHE A 415 29.36 -17.62 20.12
C PHE A 415 29.00 -17.67 18.63
N ILE A 416 29.99 -17.69 17.73
CA ILE A 416 29.78 -17.85 16.28
C ILE A 416 29.07 -19.17 15.99
N ILE A 417 29.50 -20.28 16.59
CA ILE A 417 28.83 -21.59 16.45
C ILE A 417 27.37 -21.53 16.94
N GLY A 418 27.10 -20.81 18.03
CA GLY A 418 25.73 -20.56 18.49
C GLY A 418 24.89 -19.80 17.46
N VAL A 419 25.42 -18.71 16.93
CA VAL A 419 24.72 -17.87 15.93
C VAL A 419 24.50 -18.64 14.63
N THR A 420 25.45 -19.44 14.16
CA THR A 420 25.28 -20.25 12.93
C THR A 420 24.17 -21.29 13.10
N VAL A 421 24.08 -21.94 14.27
CA VAL A 421 22.95 -22.84 14.60
C VAL A 421 21.62 -22.08 14.58
N LEU A 422 21.59 -20.85 15.10
CA LEU A 422 20.39 -20.01 15.08
C LEU A 422 19.97 -19.65 13.65
N VAL A 423 20.90 -19.22 12.80
CA VAL A 423 20.64 -18.87 11.39
C VAL A 423 20.11 -20.07 10.60
N VAL A 424 20.69 -21.26 10.80
CA VAL A 424 20.20 -22.50 10.17
C VAL A 424 18.81 -22.88 10.68
N ALA A 425 18.51 -22.60 11.93
CA ALA A 425 17.22 -22.92 12.53
C ALA A 425 16.08 -22.00 12.09
N VAL A 426 16.33 -20.73 11.76
CA VAL A 426 15.27 -19.79 11.35
C VAL A 426 14.99 -19.93 9.85
N PRO A 427 13.82 -20.45 9.43
CA PRO A 427 13.53 -20.66 8.02
C PRO A 427 13.02 -19.37 7.37
N GLU A 428 13.92 -18.42 7.13
CA GLU A 428 13.61 -17.12 6.50
C GLU A 428 12.97 -17.27 5.11
N GLY A 429 13.30 -18.35 4.39
CA GLY A 429 12.75 -18.64 3.06
C GLY A 429 11.30 -19.15 3.05
N LEU A 430 10.72 -19.49 4.19
CA LEU A 430 9.41 -20.17 4.23
C LEU A 430 8.25 -19.28 3.76
N PRO A 431 8.09 -18.02 4.23
CA PRO A 431 7.06 -17.11 3.71
C PRO A 431 7.31 -16.68 2.26
N LEU A 432 8.59 -16.60 1.87
CA LEU A 432 9.01 -16.24 0.52
C LEU A 432 8.61 -17.33 -0.49
N ALA A 433 8.84 -18.60 -0.15
CA ALA A 433 8.49 -19.74 -1.00
C ALA A 433 7.01 -19.76 -1.38
N VAL A 434 6.10 -19.52 -0.41
CA VAL A 434 4.66 -19.44 -0.68
C VAL A 434 4.35 -18.29 -1.62
N THR A 435 4.93 -17.12 -1.39
CA THR A 435 4.64 -15.94 -2.20
C THR A 435 5.09 -16.14 -3.65
N ILE A 436 6.26 -16.74 -3.86
CA ILE A 436 6.78 -17.06 -5.20
C ILE A 436 5.92 -18.12 -5.89
N SER A 437 5.55 -19.18 -5.17
CA SER A 437 4.68 -20.24 -5.71
C SER A 437 3.32 -19.67 -6.14
N LEU A 438 2.73 -18.78 -5.34
CA LEU A 438 1.47 -18.12 -5.62
C LEU A 438 1.57 -17.18 -6.83
N ALA A 439 2.62 -16.36 -6.90
CA ALA A 439 2.87 -15.47 -8.05
C ALA A 439 3.05 -16.26 -9.35
N TYR A 440 3.79 -17.37 -9.32
CA TYR A 440 3.95 -18.26 -10.47
C TYR A 440 2.61 -18.89 -10.88
N SER A 441 1.84 -19.36 -9.90
CA SER A 441 0.52 -19.99 -10.12
C SER A 441 -0.46 -19.01 -10.75
N VAL A 442 -0.53 -17.77 -10.26
CA VAL A 442 -1.38 -16.71 -10.82
C VAL A 442 -0.96 -16.36 -12.25
N LYS A 443 0.35 -16.26 -12.53
CA LYS A 443 0.84 -16.03 -13.89
C LYS A 443 0.43 -17.15 -14.85
N LYS A 444 0.42 -18.40 -14.38
CA LYS A 444 -0.04 -19.55 -15.16
C LYS A 444 -1.56 -19.52 -15.37
N MET A 445 -2.34 -19.29 -14.31
CA MET A 445 -3.81 -19.16 -14.38
C MET A 445 -4.25 -18.06 -15.35
N MET A 446 -3.52 -16.94 -15.40
CA MET A 446 -3.80 -15.87 -16.35
C MET A 446 -3.64 -16.32 -17.81
N LYS A 447 -2.67 -17.20 -18.11
CA LYS A 447 -2.52 -17.78 -19.46
C LYS A 447 -3.72 -18.68 -19.83
N ASP A 448 -4.37 -19.25 -18.82
CA ASP A 448 -5.55 -20.10 -18.96
C ASP A 448 -6.86 -19.29 -18.91
N ASN A 449 -6.80 -17.97 -19.17
CA ASN A 449 -7.93 -17.02 -19.12
C ASN A 449 -8.61 -16.89 -17.73
N ASN A 450 -7.89 -17.21 -16.66
CA ASN A 450 -8.36 -17.03 -15.29
C ASN A 450 -7.55 -15.92 -14.59
N LEU A 451 -8.17 -14.74 -14.46
CA LEU A 451 -7.54 -13.58 -13.82
C LEU A 451 -7.83 -13.56 -12.30
N VAL A 452 -6.81 -13.87 -11.50
CA VAL A 452 -6.88 -13.78 -10.04
C VAL A 452 -6.61 -12.35 -9.58
N ARG A 453 -7.63 -11.68 -9.01
CA ARG A 453 -7.52 -10.30 -8.49
C ARG A 453 -6.89 -10.20 -7.09
N HIS A 454 -7.14 -11.20 -6.25
CA HIS A 454 -6.58 -11.29 -4.90
C HIS A 454 -5.80 -12.59 -4.76
N LEU A 455 -4.51 -12.49 -4.42
CA LEU A 455 -3.62 -13.65 -4.34
C LEU A 455 -4.11 -14.67 -3.30
N ASP A 456 -4.62 -14.18 -2.17
CA ASP A 456 -5.11 -15.00 -1.06
C ASP A 456 -6.36 -15.82 -1.45
N ALA A 457 -7.09 -15.38 -2.50
CA ALA A 457 -8.22 -16.12 -3.03
C ALA A 457 -7.80 -17.42 -3.72
N CYS A 458 -6.61 -17.46 -4.33
CA CYS A 458 -6.08 -18.68 -4.97
C CYS A 458 -5.82 -19.78 -3.94
N GLU A 459 -5.33 -19.42 -2.75
CA GLU A 459 -5.20 -20.36 -1.64
C GLU A 459 -6.57 -20.79 -1.10
N THR A 460 -7.46 -19.83 -0.87
CA THR A 460 -8.79 -20.08 -0.30
C THR A 460 -9.63 -20.99 -1.19
N MET A 461 -9.58 -20.79 -2.51
CA MET A 461 -10.26 -21.62 -3.51
C MET A 461 -9.81 -23.09 -3.45
N GLY A 462 -8.57 -23.37 -3.04
CA GLY A 462 -8.08 -24.74 -2.85
C GLY A 462 -8.85 -25.53 -1.79
N ASN A 463 -9.55 -24.84 -0.88
CA ASN A 463 -10.38 -25.46 0.15
C ASN A 463 -11.89 -25.39 -0.16
N ALA A 464 -12.28 -24.99 -1.37
CA ALA A 464 -13.69 -24.88 -1.74
C ALA A 464 -14.36 -26.25 -1.77
N THR A 465 -15.39 -26.45 -0.93
CA THR A 465 -16.20 -27.68 -0.88
C THR A 465 -17.49 -27.58 -1.69
N ALA A 466 -17.93 -26.36 -2.00
CA ALA A 466 -19.13 -26.09 -2.79
C ALA A 466 -18.84 -24.94 -3.75
N ILE A 467 -19.29 -25.09 -5.00
CA ILE A 467 -19.25 -24.03 -6.01
C ILE A 467 -20.70 -23.64 -6.30
N CYS A 468 -21.10 -22.47 -5.82
CA CYS A 468 -22.39 -21.88 -6.18
C CYS A 468 -22.20 -21.16 -7.51
N SER A 469 -22.84 -21.66 -8.56
CA SER A 469 -22.70 -21.13 -9.91
C SER A 469 -24.05 -20.61 -10.40
N ASP A 470 -24.05 -19.43 -11.02
CA ASP A 470 -25.22 -18.95 -11.73
C ASP A 470 -25.43 -19.77 -13.01
N LYS A 471 -26.68 -19.93 -13.42
CA LYS A 471 -27.00 -20.67 -14.65
C LYS A 471 -26.69 -19.83 -15.89
N THR A 472 -27.28 -18.64 -15.97
CA THR A 472 -27.29 -17.84 -17.19
C THR A 472 -25.94 -17.16 -17.39
N GLY A 473 -25.28 -17.42 -18.52
CA GLY A 473 -24.00 -16.79 -18.87
C GLY A 473 -22.76 -17.38 -18.19
N THR A 474 -22.93 -18.26 -17.19
CA THR A 474 -21.83 -19.06 -16.62
C THR A 474 -21.92 -20.52 -17.07
N LEU A 475 -23.05 -21.19 -16.81
CA LEU A 475 -23.27 -22.57 -17.28
C LEU A 475 -23.84 -22.63 -18.70
N THR A 476 -24.62 -21.61 -19.09
CA THR A 476 -25.16 -21.50 -20.44
C THR A 476 -24.35 -20.53 -21.29
N MET A 477 -24.29 -20.75 -22.61
CA MET A 477 -23.59 -19.88 -23.56
C MET A 477 -24.23 -18.48 -23.71
N ASN A 478 -25.33 -18.20 -23.01
CA ASN A 478 -26.16 -16.99 -23.13
C ASN A 478 -26.50 -16.63 -24.59
N ARG A 479 -26.61 -17.64 -25.45
CA ARG A 479 -27.03 -17.54 -26.85
C ARG A 479 -28.30 -18.36 -27.00
N MET A 480 -29.43 -17.68 -27.08
CA MET A 480 -30.74 -18.33 -27.19
C MET A 480 -30.99 -18.77 -28.62
N THR A 481 -31.38 -20.03 -28.81
CA THR A 481 -31.86 -20.57 -30.08
C THR A 481 -33.20 -21.28 -29.83
N VAL A 482 -34.14 -21.15 -30.76
CA VAL A 482 -35.42 -21.84 -30.70
C VAL A 482 -35.23 -23.25 -31.23
N VAL A 483 -35.48 -24.27 -30.40
CA VAL A 483 -35.25 -25.70 -30.74
C VAL A 483 -36.55 -26.41 -31.15
N GLN A 484 -37.69 -25.97 -30.63
CA GLN A 484 -39.02 -26.49 -30.97
C GLN A 484 -40.00 -25.32 -31.04
N ALA A 485 -40.84 -25.32 -32.07
CA ALA A 485 -41.85 -24.32 -32.36
C ALA A 485 -43.23 -24.78 -31.89
#